data_AF-K6GLR5-F1
#
_entry.id   AF-K6GLR5-F1
#
_cell.length_a   1.000
_cell.length_b   1.000
_cell.length_c   1.000
_cell.angle_alpha   90.00
_cell.angle_beta   90.00
_cell.angle_gamma   90.00
#
_symmetry.space_group_name_H-M   'P 1'
#
loop_
_entity.id
_entity.type
_entity.pdbx_description
1 polymer ?
#
loop_
_entity_poly.entity_id
_entity_poly.type
_entity_poly.pdbx_seq_one_letter_code
_entity_poly.pdbx_strand_id
1 'polypeptide(L)'
;PLVHLLRNSIDHGVESPAERQAVGKPAAGRISLAAAHVGGEVCITVADDGGGLDPAAIRAKAEQRGLISPGADLTLKELYHLIFQPGFSTAKAVTSVSGRGVGMDVVKRAIDALRGSVEIDSERGKGTSITVRLPLTLAIIDGLQVQAGGEYFVVPLGLVEECVELARDGDGQRRRILNLRGEVAPVLSLREAFGLGGQPPSIEPIVVARVDGERIGIAVDRVVGEHQTVIKTLGRLYRDVDAFSGATIRGDGSMALIIDVAALVRREALLEAERA
;
A
#
# COMPACT_ATOMS: atom_id res chain seq x y z
N PRO A 1 3.88 7.86 -10.81
CA PRO A 1 3.15 6.68 -11.35
C PRO A 1 2.89 6.77 -12.87
N LEU A 2 2.11 7.75 -13.34
CA LEU A 2 1.67 7.83 -14.75
C LEU A 2 2.82 8.00 -15.76
N VAL A 3 3.80 8.86 -15.45
CA VAL A 3 4.99 9.05 -16.30
C VAL A 3 5.74 7.74 -16.50
N HIS A 4 5.76 6.88 -15.49
CA HIS A 4 6.42 5.57 -15.57
C HIS A 4 5.63 4.60 -16.48
N LEU A 5 4.30 4.56 -16.35
CA LEU A 5 3.45 3.78 -17.26
C LEU A 5 3.64 4.21 -18.72
N LEU A 6 3.63 5.52 -18.98
CA LEU A 6 3.87 6.07 -20.32
C LEU A 6 5.26 5.69 -20.84
N ARG A 7 6.30 5.80 -20.00
CA ARG A 7 7.66 5.39 -20.38
C ARG A 7 7.70 3.90 -20.72
N ASN A 8 7.07 3.03 -19.95
CA ASN A 8 7.04 1.59 -20.25
C ASN A 8 6.35 1.29 -21.58
N SER A 9 5.25 1.97 -21.90
CA SER A 9 4.62 1.85 -23.21
C SER A 9 5.56 2.31 -24.35
N ILE A 10 6.40 3.33 -24.12
CA ILE A 10 7.38 3.80 -25.12
C ILE A 10 8.57 2.83 -25.26
N ASP A 11 9.18 2.44 -24.15
CA ASP A 11 10.44 1.70 -24.14
C ASP A 11 10.24 0.21 -24.43
N HIS A 12 9.08 -0.34 -24.08
CA HIS A 12 8.81 -1.79 -24.09
C HIS A 12 7.48 -2.18 -24.74
N GLY A 13 6.49 -1.27 -24.78
CA GLY A 13 5.18 -1.57 -25.38
C GLY A 13 5.22 -1.48 -26.91
N VAL A 14 5.58 -0.31 -27.45
CA VAL A 14 5.58 -0.01 -28.88
C VAL A 14 6.83 -0.60 -29.55
N GLU A 15 6.62 -1.42 -30.57
CA GLU A 15 7.70 -2.05 -31.34
C GLU A 15 8.36 -1.06 -32.32
N SER A 16 9.53 -1.41 -32.86
CA SER A 16 10.17 -0.58 -33.87
C SER A 16 9.34 -0.47 -35.16
N PRO A 17 9.48 0.61 -35.96
CA PRO A 17 8.70 0.76 -37.19
C PRO A 17 8.82 -0.42 -38.16
N ALA A 18 10.01 -1.04 -38.24
CA ALA A 18 10.25 -2.21 -39.08
C ALA A 18 9.49 -3.45 -38.58
N GLU A 19 9.52 -3.73 -37.27
CA GLU A 19 8.77 -4.84 -36.66
C GLU A 19 7.27 -4.64 -36.83
N ARG A 20 6.77 -3.40 -36.67
CA ARG A 20 5.35 -3.05 -36.85
C ARG A 20 4.89 -3.30 -38.28
N GLN A 21 5.66 -2.85 -39.26
CA GLN A 21 5.35 -3.08 -40.68
C GLN A 21 5.35 -4.58 -41.04
N ALA A 22 6.26 -5.37 -40.46
CA ALA A 22 6.33 -6.81 -40.69
C ALA A 22 5.06 -7.56 -40.24
N VAL A 23 4.34 -7.04 -39.25
CA VAL A 23 3.06 -7.59 -38.75
C VAL A 23 1.83 -6.81 -39.24
N GLY A 24 2.00 -5.91 -40.22
CA GLY A 24 0.90 -5.16 -40.84
C GLY A 24 0.35 -3.99 -40.02
N LYS A 25 1.08 -3.51 -39.00
CA LYS A 25 0.69 -2.36 -38.17
C LYS A 25 1.22 -1.04 -38.77
N PRO A 26 0.58 0.11 -38.49
CA PRO A 26 1.11 1.41 -38.88
C PRO A 26 2.52 1.63 -38.32
N ALA A 27 3.41 2.24 -39.12
CA ALA A 27 4.80 2.50 -38.72
C ALA A 27 4.89 3.40 -37.46
N ALA A 28 3.94 4.33 -37.31
CA ALA A 28 3.79 5.11 -36.09
C ALA A 28 3.00 4.32 -35.04
N GLY A 29 3.55 4.17 -33.84
CA GLY A 29 2.83 3.66 -32.67
C GLY A 29 1.89 4.70 -32.09
N ARG A 30 0.85 4.22 -31.39
CA ARG A 30 -0.13 5.06 -30.70
C ARG A 30 -0.12 4.71 -29.22
N ILE A 31 0.04 5.75 -28.39
CA ILE A 31 -0.16 5.69 -26.94
C ILE A 31 -1.23 6.73 -26.61
N SER A 32 -2.27 6.33 -25.88
CA SER A 32 -3.32 7.20 -25.39
C SER A 32 -3.35 7.23 -23.87
N LEU A 33 -3.49 8.44 -23.32
CA LEU A 33 -3.84 8.68 -21.93
C LEU A 33 -5.27 9.20 -21.89
N ALA A 34 -6.15 8.50 -21.18
CA ALA A 34 -7.52 8.90 -20.93
C ALA A 34 -7.78 9.01 -19.43
N ALA A 35 -8.63 9.94 -19.03
CA ALA A 35 -9.14 10.03 -17.68
C ALA A 35 -10.66 10.17 -17.75
N ALA A 36 -11.37 9.36 -16.98
CA ALA A 36 -12.82 9.35 -16.91
C ALA A 36 -13.26 9.26 -15.46
N HIS A 37 -14.41 9.86 -15.16
CA HIS A 37 -15.09 9.66 -13.89
C HIS A 37 -16.11 8.53 -14.07
N VAL A 38 -15.96 7.46 -13.29
CA VAL A 38 -16.84 6.29 -13.32
C VAL A 38 -17.31 6.03 -11.90
N GLY A 39 -18.59 6.30 -11.63
CA GLY A 39 -19.15 6.17 -10.28
C GLY A 39 -18.55 7.19 -9.30
N GLY A 40 -17.84 6.70 -8.27
CA GLY A 40 -17.11 7.51 -7.29
C GLY A 40 -15.59 7.46 -7.47
N GLU A 41 -15.10 7.00 -8.62
CA GLU A 41 -13.68 6.80 -8.90
C GLU A 41 -13.24 7.58 -10.15
N VAL A 42 -12.02 8.13 -10.10
CA VAL A 42 -11.27 8.56 -11.27
C VAL A 42 -10.55 7.35 -11.86
N CYS A 43 -10.93 6.98 -13.08
CA CYS A 43 -10.25 5.97 -13.88
C CYS A 43 -9.28 6.66 -14.83
N ILE A 44 -7.97 6.39 -14.68
CA ILE A 44 -6.92 6.87 -15.57
C ILE A 44 -6.40 5.67 -16.37
N THR A 45 -6.56 5.70 -17.69
CA THR A 45 -6.14 4.61 -18.57
C THR A 45 -4.97 5.05 -19.44
N VAL A 46 -3.88 4.27 -19.39
CA VAL A 46 -2.76 4.36 -20.34
C VAL A 46 -2.86 3.14 -21.25
N ALA A 47 -3.08 3.37 -22.55
CA ALA A 47 -3.17 2.30 -23.53
C ALA A 47 -2.20 2.52 -24.69
N ASP A 48 -1.59 1.45 -25.17
CA ASP A 48 -0.75 1.43 -26.36
C ASP A 48 -1.24 0.37 -27.36
N ASP A 49 -0.91 0.57 -28.63
CA ASP A 49 -1.13 -0.39 -29.70
C ASP A 49 0.12 -1.23 -29.98
N GLY A 50 0.89 -1.54 -28.93
CA GLY A 50 2.18 -2.22 -29.00
C GLY A 50 2.09 -3.73 -29.19
N GLY A 51 3.17 -4.43 -28.84
CA GLY A 51 3.29 -5.89 -28.98
C GLY A 51 2.46 -6.67 -27.96
N GLY A 52 1.92 -6.00 -26.94
CA GLY A 52 1.26 -6.62 -25.80
C GLY A 52 2.22 -7.37 -24.88
N LEU A 53 1.71 -7.82 -23.74
CA LEU A 53 2.47 -8.64 -22.80
C LEU A 53 2.63 -10.07 -23.35
N ASP A 54 3.78 -10.69 -23.08
CA ASP A 54 4.03 -12.10 -23.39
C ASP A 54 3.71 -12.99 -22.16
N PRO A 55 2.57 -13.71 -22.15
CA PRO A 55 2.18 -14.54 -21.01
C PRO A 55 3.19 -15.65 -20.73
N ALA A 56 3.80 -16.23 -21.76
CA ALA A 56 4.74 -17.33 -21.60
C ALA A 56 6.04 -16.83 -20.95
N ALA A 57 6.52 -15.65 -21.36
CA ALA A 57 7.69 -15.03 -20.75
C ALA A 57 7.45 -14.64 -19.28
N ILE A 58 6.28 -14.08 -18.97
CA ILE A 58 5.90 -13.73 -17.59
C ILE A 58 5.81 -14.98 -16.72
N ARG A 59 5.15 -16.04 -17.21
CA ARG A 59 5.04 -17.33 -16.50
C ARG A 59 6.40 -17.95 -16.22
N ALA A 60 7.24 -18.10 -17.26
CA ALA A 60 8.56 -18.68 -17.11
C ALA A 60 9.42 -17.89 -16.09
N LYS A 61 9.31 -16.55 -16.09
CA LYS A 61 10.01 -15.70 -15.12
C LYS A 61 9.47 -15.84 -13.70
N ALA A 62 8.15 -15.96 -13.56
CA ALA A 62 7.50 -16.16 -12.26
C ALA A 62 7.86 -17.51 -11.64
N GLU A 63 7.84 -18.59 -12.44
CA GLU A 63 8.27 -19.94 -12.02
C GLU A 63 9.76 -19.95 -11.64
N GLN A 64 10.64 -19.31 -12.45
CA GLN A 64 12.07 -19.20 -12.15
C GLN A 64 12.34 -18.51 -10.81
N ARG A 65 11.53 -17.52 -10.43
CA ARG A 65 11.67 -16.78 -9.17
C ARG A 65 10.91 -17.42 -8.00
N GLY A 66 10.26 -18.56 -8.20
CA GLY A 66 9.47 -19.23 -7.19
C GLY A 66 8.21 -18.46 -6.76
N LEU A 67 7.74 -17.51 -7.58
CA LEU A 67 6.51 -16.76 -7.30
C LEU A 67 5.25 -17.59 -7.53
N ILE A 68 5.34 -18.58 -8.42
CA ILE A 68 4.26 -19.52 -8.73
C ILE A 68 4.85 -20.92 -8.89
N SER A 69 4.06 -21.96 -8.61
CA SER A 69 4.46 -23.34 -8.87
C SER A 69 4.42 -23.63 -10.38
N PRO A 70 5.32 -24.49 -10.89
CA PRO A 70 5.26 -24.95 -12.28
C PRO A 70 3.89 -25.53 -12.62
N GLY A 71 3.26 -25.03 -13.68
CA GLY A 71 1.93 -25.48 -14.11
C GLY A 71 0.77 -24.99 -13.23
N ALA A 72 0.98 -23.98 -12.38
CA ALA A 72 -0.10 -23.34 -11.63
C ALA A 72 -1.20 -22.82 -12.57
N ASP A 73 -2.45 -23.19 -12.27
CA ASP A 73 -3.62 -22.74 -13.00
C ASP A 73 -3.93 -21.30 -12.59
N LEU A 74 -3.70 -20.36 -13.51
CA LEU A 74 -3.83 -18.93 -13.31
C LEU A 74 -4.54 -18.34 -14.52
N THR A 75 -5.49 -17.45 -14.26
CA THR A 75 -6.07 -16.62 -15.31
C THR A 75 -5.01 -15.67 -15.88
N LEU A 76 -5.22 -15.19 -17.12
CA LEU A 76 -4.31 -14.20 -17.72
C LEU A 76 -4.19 -12.92 -16.88
N LYS A 77 -5.29 -12.50 -16.22
CA LYS A 77 -5.29 -11.32 -15.36
C LYS A 77 -4.41 -11.49 -14.12
N GLU A 78 -4.47 -12.66 -13.49
CA GLU A 78 -3.61 -12.98 -12.33
C GLU A 78 -2.15 -13.07 -12.76
N LEU A 79 -1.89 -13.68 -13.91
CA LEU A 79 -0.54 -13.79 -14.46
C LEU A 79 0.07 -12.41 -14.74
N TYR A 80 -0.69 -11.50 -15.36
CA TYR A 80 -0.22 -10.12 -15.62
C TYR A 80 -0.03 -9.33 -14.34
N HIS A 81 -0.80 -9.58 -13.28
CA HIS A 81 -0.57 -8.94 -11.98
C HIS A 81 0.80 -9.24 -11.38
N LEU A 82 1.44 -10.36 -11.76
CA LEU A 82 2.79 -10.70 -11.29
C LEU A 82 3.84 -9.65 -11.70
N ILE A 83 3.59 -8.84 -12.74
CA ILE A 83 4.54 -7.78 -13.12
C ILE A 83 4.70 -6.71 -12.04
N PHE A 84 3.73 -6.58 -11.12
CA PHE A 84 3.81 -5.66 -9.99
C PHE A 84 4.62 -6.22 -8.81
N GLN A 85 5.11 -7.46 -8.88
CA GLN A 85 5.93 -8.03 -7.82
C GLN A 85 7.30 -7.33 -7.73
N PRO A 86 7.87 -7.16 -6.53
CA PRO A 86 9.16 -6.50 -6.35
C PRO A 86 10.27 -7.08 -7.24
N GLY A 87 10.93 -6.20 -7.99
CA GLY A 87 12.02 -6.56 -8.91
C GLY A 87 11.60 -7.46 -10.07
N PHE A 88 10.31 -7.60 -10.36
CA PHE A 88 9.83 -8.37 -11.51
C PHE A 88 10.13 -7.61 -12.79
N SER A 89 10.85 -8.27 -13.70
CA SER A 89 11.13 -7.76 -15.05
C SER A 89 11.36 -8.94 -15.99
N THR A 90 10.81 -8.83 -17.19
CA THR A 90 11.02 -9.78 -18.29
C THR A 90 12.21 -9.40 -19.18
N ALA A 91 12.86 -8.25 -18.92
CA ALA A 91 14.01 -7.81 -19.69
C ALA A 91 15.22 -8.74 -19.51
N LYS A 92 15.84 -9.15 -20.61
CA LYS A 92 17.02 -10.04 -20.62
C LYS A 92 18.32 -9.36 -20.17
N ALA A 93 18.38 -8.03 -20.21
CA ALA A 93 19.54 -7.24 -19.80
C ALA A 93 19.12 -6.04 -18.94
N VAL A 94 19.91 -5.74 -17.91
CA VAL A 94 19.75 -4.54 -17.08
C VAL A 94 20.32 -3.36 -17.86
N THR A 95 19.47 -2.53 -18.47
CA THR A 95 19.93 -1.32 -19.15
C THR A 95 20.09 -0.17 -18.16
N SER A 96 21.23 0.51 -18.24
CA SER A 96 21.67 1.58 -17.33
C SER A 96 20.80 2.85 -17.37
N VAL A 97 19.85 2.95 -18.31
CA VAL A 97 18.93 4.10 -18.42
C VAL A 97 17.71 3.97 -17.49
N SER A 98 17.50 2.79 -16.88
CA SER A 98 16.51 2.56 -15.81
C SER A 98 17.12 2.62 -14.39
N GLY A 99 18.29 3.26 -14.27
CA GLY A 99 19.23 3.27 -13.13
C GLY A 99 18.77 3.84 -11.78
N ARG A 100 17.47 3.77 -11.44
CA ARG A 100 16.98 3.91 -10.06
C ARG A 100 16.07 2.77 -9.60
N GLY A 101 15.92 1.70 -10.39
CA GLY A 101 15.13 0.54 -9.97
C GLY A 101 13.65 0.85 -9.79
N VAL A 102 13.09 1.72 -10.63
CA VAL A 102 11.65 1.99 -10.62
C VAL A 102 10.99 0.90 -11.46
N GLY A 103 10.59 -0.18 -10.80
CA GLY A 103 9.77 -1.22 -11.42
C GLY A 103 8.27 -0.87 -11.35
N MET A 104 7.47 -1.75 -11.93
CA MET A 104 6.01 -1.67 -11.80
C MET A 104 5.55 -1.80 -10.34
N ASP A 105 6.36 -2.40 -9.47
CA ASP A 105 6.15 -2.47 -8.02
C ASP A 105 6.10 -1.07 -7.35
N VAL A 106 6.90 -0.11 -7.81
CA VAL A 106 6.86 1.27 -7.32
C VAL A 106 5.58 1.97 -7.77
N VAL A 107 5.12 1.69 -8.99
CA VAL A 107 3.83 2.20 -9.48
C VAL A 107 2.69 1.64 -8.65
N LYS A 108 2.69 0.33 -8.39
CA LYS A 108 1.68 -0.34 -7.56
C LYS A 108 1.63 0.24 -6.14
N ARG A 109 2.78 0.34 -5.45
CA ARG A 109 2.86 0.94 -4.11
C ARG A 109 2.32 2.37 -4.07
N ALA A 110 2.63 3.19 -5.08
CA ALA A 110 2.13 4.56 -5.13
C ALA A 110 0.61 4.62 -5.38
N ILE A 111 0.04 3.67 -6.12
CA ILE A 111 -1.42 3.55 -6.32
C ILE A 111 -2.09 3.06 -5.03
N ASP A 112 -1.51 2.07 -4.36
CA ASP A 112 -2.02 1.50 -3.11
C ASP A 112 -1.99 2.52 -1.96
N ALA A 113 -0.95 3.37 -1.89
CA ALA A 113 -0.88 4.48 -0.94
C ALA A 113 -2.02 5.50 -1.12
N LEU A 114 -2.55 5.61 -2.34
CA LEU A 114 -3.73 6.42 -2.66
C LEU A 114 -5.04 5.63 -2.54
N ARG A 115 -4.99 4.40 -1.99
CA ARG A 115 -6.11 3.46 -1.88
C ARG A 115 -6.77 3.20 -3.23
N GLY A 116 -5.98 3.27 -4.29
CA GLY A 116 -6.40 2.96 -5.63
C GLY A 116 -6.25 1.48 -5.96
N SER A 117 -6.69 1.14 -7.15
CA SER A 117 -6.44 -0.17 -7.76
C SER A 117 -5.85 0.01 -9.15
N VAL A 118 -5.26 -1.06 -9.68
CA VAL A 118 -4.71 -1.09 -11.03
C VAL A 118 -5.13 -2.37 -11.71
N GLU A 119 -5.56 -2.24 -12.96
CA GLU A 119 -5.97 -3.34 -13.81
C GLU A 119 -5.11 -3.33 -15.08
N ILE A 120 -4.82 -4.52 -15.60
CA ILE A 120 -4.11 -4.70 -16.85
C ILE A 120 -4.99 -5.53 -17.78
N ASP A 121 -5.20 -5.01 -18.98
CA ASP A 121 -5.74 -5.73 -20.12
C ASP A 121 -4.67 -5.73 -21.22
N SER A 122 -4.31 -6.90 -21.74
CA SER A 122 -3.32 -6.98 -22.80
C SER A 122 -3.53 -8.21 -23.67
N GLU A 123 -3.42 -7.99 -24.97
CA GLU A 123 -3.47 -9.03 -25.98
C GLU A 123 -2.22 -8.95 -26.86
N ARG A 124 -1.57 -10.11 -27.03
CA ARG A 124 -0.35 -10.22 -27.82
C ARG A 124 -0.60 -9.76 -29.26
N GLY A 125 0.26 -8.85 -29.74
CA GLY A 125 0.20 -8.22 -31.05
C GLY A 125 -0.77 -7.04 -31.18
N LYS A 126 -1.70 -6.85 -30.21
CA LYS A 126 -2.68 -5.75 -30.24
C LYS A 126 -2.38 -4.61 -29.28
N GLY A 127 -1.65 -4.89 -28.20
CA GLY A 127 -1.16 -3.88 -27.27
C GLY A 127 -1.54 -4.14 -25.81
N THR A 128 -1.38 -3.11 -25.00
CA THR A 128 -1.62 -3.17 -23.55
C THR A 128 -2.41 -1.93 -23.11
N SER A 129 -3.34 -2.14 -22.18
CA SER A 129 -4.10 -1.10 -21.50
C SER A 129 -3.97 -1.28 -19.99
N ILE A 130 -3.49 -0.25 -19.31
CA ILE A 130 -3.35 -0.22 -17.85
C ILE A 130 -4.33 0.83 -17.33
N THR A 131 -5.27 0.40 -16.50
CA THR A 131 -6.28 1.28 -15.89
C THR A 131 -6.00 1.43 -14.41
N VAL A 132 -5.75 2.65 -13.96
CA VAL A 132 -5.61 3.02 -12.55
C VAL A 132 -6.93 3.60 -12.07
N ARG A 133 -7.52 3.02 -11.03
CA ARG A 133 -8.74 3.54 -10.39
C ARG A 133 -8.34 4.22 -9.08
N LEU A 134 -8.75 5.46 -8.90
CA LEU A 134 -8.50 6.25 -7.70
C LEU A 134 -9.84 6.76 -7.15
N PRO A 135 -10.10 6.66 -5.84
CA PRO A 135 -11.32 7.26 -5.26
C PRO A 135 -11.37 8.78 -5.53
N LEU A 136 -12.51 9.29 -6.04
CA LEU A 136 -12.73 10.73 -6.28
C LEU A 136 -13.03 11.47 -4.97
N THR A 137 -13.60 10.78 -3.98
CA THR A 137 -14.13 11.40 -2.77
C THR A 137 -13.06 11.62 -1.71
N LEU A 138 -13.37 12.54 -0.78
CA LEU A 138 -12.86 12.49 0.59
C LEU A 138 -12.97 11.03 1.06
N ALA A 139 -11.84 10.34 1.23
CA ALA A 139 -11.86 8.92 1.57
C ALA A 139 -12.53 8.77 2.94
N ILE A 140 -13.78 8.34 2.97
CA ILE A 140 -14.44 7.95 4.21
C ILE A 140 -13.86 6.60 4.58
N ILE A 141 -13.41 6.48 5.82
CA ILE A 141 -12.95 5.21 6.36
C ILE A 141 -13.72 4.90 7.63
N ASP A 142 -13.93 3.61 7.85
CA ASP A 142 -14.28 3.11 9.17
C ASP A 142 -13.02 3.08 10.00
N GLY A 143 -13.06 3.75 11.15
CA GLY A 143 -11.93 3.88 12.05
C GLY A 143 -12.34 3.56 13.48
N LEU A 144 -11.47 2.87 14.20
CA LEU A 144 -11.56 2.75 15.63
C LEU A 144 -10.92 4.01 16.25
N GLN A 145 -11.73 4.86 16.87
CA GLN A 145 -11.24 6.03 17.59
C GLN A 145 -10.68 5.61 18.94
N VAL A 146 -9.45 6.04 19.20
CA VAL A 146 -8.71 5.77 20.44
C VAL A 146 -8.15 7.05 21.01
N GLN A 147 -7.82 7.04 22.29
CA GLN A 147 -7.20 8.16 23.00
C GLN A 147 -5.85 7.74 23.58
N ALA A 148 -4.86 8.62 23.48
CA ALA A 148 -3.59 8.49 24.17
C ALA A 148 -3.06 9.88 24.56
N GLY A 149 -2.62 10.07 25.80
CA GLY A 149 -2.08 11.34 26.26
C GLY A 149 -3.06 12.53 26.21
N GLY A 150 -4.36 12.25 26.23
CA GLY A 150 -5.41 13.26 26.03
C GLY A 150 -5.76 13.52 24.55
N GLU A 151 -4.91 13.10 23.62
CA GLU A 151 -5.09 13.27 22.17
C GLU A 151 -5.89 12.13 21.55
N TYR A 152 -6.59 12.43 20.46
CA TYR A 152 -7.40 11.46 19.72
C TYR A 152 -6.68 10.97 18.46
N PHE A 153 -6.72 9.66 18.27
CA PHE A 153 -6.21 8.98 17.10
C PHE A 153 -7.27 8.07 16.49
N VAL A 154 -7.08 7.71 15.22
CA VAL A 154 -7.93 6.78 14.50
C VAL A 154 -7.08 5.64 13.97
N VAL A 155 -7.40 4.41 14.36
CA VAL A 155 -6.83 3.21 13.77
C VAL A 155 -7.80 2.72 12.68
N PRO A 156 -7.35 2.49 11.43
CA PRO A 156 -8.23 1.96 10.38
C PRO A 156 -8.87 0.64 10.82
N LEU A 157 -10.21 0.56 10.85
CA LEU A 157 -10.92 -0.58 11.41
C LEU A 157 -10.63 -1.88 10.66
N GLY A 158 -10.41 -1.81 9.34
CA GLY A 158 -10.04 -2.97 8.52
C GLY A 158 -8.69 -3.61 8.87
N LEU A 159 -7.86 -2.95 9.69
CA LEU A 159 -6.63 -3.55 10.24
C LEU A 159 -6.85 -4.15 11.62
N VAL A 160 -7.92 -3.79 12.33
CA VAL A 160 -8.18 -4.19 13.72
C VAL A 160 -8.79 -5.58 13.76
N GLU A 161 -8.21 -6.49 14.54
CA GLU A 161 -8.76 -7.83 14.78
C GLU A 161 -9.62 -7.87 16.04
N GLU A 162 -9.09 -7.37 17.15
CA GLU A 162 -9.77 -7.35 18.44
C GLU A 162 -9.18 -6.27 19.37
N CYS A 163 -9.90 -5.95 20.44
CA CYS A 163 -9.41 -5.13 21.54
C CYS A 163 -9.31 -5.99 22.79
N VAL A 164 -8.18 -5.95 23.47
CA VAL A 164 -7.97 -6.68 24.73
C VAL A 164 -7.51 -5.73 25.82
N GLU A 165 -7.75 -6.10 27.08
CA GLU A 165 -7.28 -5.33 28.22
C GLU A 165 -6.08 -6.03 28.84
N LEU A 166 -5.02 -5.27 29.11
CA LEU A 166 -3.81 -5.77 29.75
C LEU A 166 -3.59 -5.02 31.06
N ALA A 167 -3.66 -5.74 32.17
CA ALA A 167 -3.23 -5.20 33.46
C ALA A 167 -1.72 -4.95 33.43
N ARG A 168 -1.28 -3.81 33.99
CA ARG A 168 0.14 -3.56 34.18
C ARG A 168 0.70 -4.52 35.22
N ASP A 169 1.90 -5.05 35.00
CA ASP A 169 2.58 -5.90 35.98
C ASP A 169 2.89 -5.08 37.25
N GLY A 170 2.99 -5.76 38.40
CA GLY A 170 3.11 -5.14 39.73
C GLY A 170 4.31 -4.21 39.94
N ASP A 171 5.35 -4.31 39.10
CA ASP A 171 6.53 -3.43 39.10
C ASP A 171 6.37 -2.19 38.20
N GLY A 172 5.20 -2.00 37.58
CA GLY A 172 4.95 -0.90 36.64
C GLY A 172 5.67 -1.07 35.29
N GLN A 173 6.45 -2.15 35.11
CA GLN A 173 7.03 -2.50 33.82
C GLN A 173 5.95 -2.88 32.82
N ARG A 174 6.02 -2.28 31.64
CA ARG A 174 5.08 -2.52 30.55
C ARG A 174 5.49 -3.78 29.81
N ARG A 175 4.51 -4.64 29.52
CA ARG A 175 4.72 -5.78 28.64
C ARG A 175 4.86 -5.29 27.21
N ARG A 176 6.04 -5.50 26.63
CA ARG A 176 6.32 -5.26 25.21
C ARG A 176 5.79 -6.36 24.29
N ILE A 177 5.23 -7.41 24.88
CA ILE A 177 4.81 -8.62 24.19
C ILE A 177 3.47 -9.06 24.76
N LEU A 178 2.55 -9.40 23.86
CA LEU A 178 1.24 -9.94 24.15
C LEU A 178 1.14 -11.35 23.55
N ASN A 179 0.72 -12.32 24.35
CA ASN A 179 0.41 -13.65 23.86
C ASN A 179 -1.11 -13.77 23.64
N LEU A 180 -1.52 -13.78 22.38
CA LEU A 180 -2.91 -13.95 21.96
C LEU A 180 -3.10 -15.35 21.42
N ARG A 181 -3.74 -16.21 22.23
CA ARG A 181 -4.12 -17.58 21.84
C ARG A 181 -2.95 -18.41 21.30
N GLY A 182 -1.75 -18.21 21.85
CA GLY A 182 -0.53 -18.92 21.46
C GLY A 182 0.36 -18.18 20.46
N GLU A 183 -0.13 -17.10 19.86
CA GLU A 183 0.68 -16.23 18.99
C GLU A 183 1.24 -15.04 19.77
N VAL A 184 2.54 -14.79 19.57
CA VAL A 184 3.27 -13.71 20.21
C VAL A 184 3.19 -12.46 19.33
N ALA A 185 2.67 -11.36 19.88
CA ALA A 185 2.55 -10.07 19.20
C ALA A 185 3.34 -8.99 19.96
N PRO A 186 4.21 -8.21 19.29
CA PRO A 186 4.83 -7.04 19.92
C PRO A 186 3.76 -5.99 20.26
N VAL A 187 3.97 -5.28 21.37
CA VAL A 187 3.09 -4.21 21.84
C VAL A 187 3.83 -2.88 21.79
N LEU A 188 3.26 -1.94 21.04
CA LEU A 188 3.74 -0.58 20.87
C LEU A 188 2.86 0.37 21.69
N SER A 189 3.46 1.26 22.48
CA SER A 189 2.71 2.29 23.20
C SER A 189 2.57 3.56 22.37
N LEU A 190 1.35 4.02 22.09
CA LEU A 190 1.14 5.30 21.39
C LEU A 190 1.72 6.48 22.15
N ARG A 191 1.68 6.43 23.48
CA ARG A 191 2.29 7.47 24.31
C ARG A 191 3.80 7.55 24.09
N GLU A 192 4.48 6.42 24.07
CA GLU A 192 5.94 6.41 23.89
C GLU A 192 6.32 6.77 22.46
N ALA A 193 5.63 6.19 21.47
CA ALA A 193 5.88 6.45 20.06
C ALA A 193 5.76 7.94 19.70
N PHE A 194 4.85 8.67 20.37
CA PHE A 194 4.61 10.10 20.13
C PHE A 194 5.07 11.01 21.26
N GLY A 195 5.77 10.50 22.28
CA GLY A 195 6.28 11.30 23.39
C GLY A 195 5.20 12.01 24.21
N LEU A 196 4.02 11.39 24.35
CA LEU A 196 2.87 11.99 25.03
C LEU A 196 3.00 11.90 26.55
N GLY A 197 2.87 13.04 27.23
CA GLY A 197 2.98 13.14 28.69
C GLY A 197 1.78 12.56 29.44
N GLY A 198 1.97 12.31 30.75
CA GLY A 198 0.96 11.77 31.65
C GLY A 198 1.18 10.30 31.99
N GLN A 199 0.44 9.80 33.00
CA GLN A 199 0.51 8.40 33.38
C GLN A 199 -0.52 7.59 32.58
N PRO A 200 -0.14 6.42 32.05
CA PRO A 200 -1.09 5.53 31.42
C PRO A 200 -1.99 4.85 32.46
N PRO A 201 -3.14 4.30 32.03
CA PRO A 201 -4.09 3.67 32.94
C PRO A 201 -3.51 2.40 33.61
N SER A 202 -4.09 1.98 34.72
CA SER A 202 -3.72 0.75 35.43
C SER A 202 -4.05 -0.52 34.64
N ILE A 203 -5.12 -0.45 33.85
CA ILE A 203 -5.51 -1.45 32.85
C ILE A 203 -5.41 -0.75 31.50
N GLU A 204 -4.45 -1.17 30.67
CA GLU A 204 -4.22 -0.58 29.35
C GLU A 204 -5.02 -1.35 28.30
N PRO A 205 -5.94 -0.70 27.57
CA PRO A 205 -6.52 -1.27 26.37
C PRO A 205 -5.44 -1.41 25.29
N ILE A 206 -5.40 -2.59 24.65
CA ILE A 206 -4.54 -2.92 23.54
C ILE A 206 -5.43 -3.16 22.31
N VAL A 207 -5.26 -2.35 21.28
CA VAL A 207 -5.86 -2.58 19.97
C VAL A 207 -4.95 -3.54 19.22
N VAL A 208 -5.45 -4.73 18.89
CA VAL A 208 -4.73 -5.73 18.12
C VAL A 208 -5.00 -5.48 16.65
N ALA A 209 -3.94 -5.20 15.88
CA ALA A 209 -4.02 -5.00 14.44
C ALA A 209 -3.19 -6.05 13.69
N ARG A 210 -3.60 -6.39 12.47
CA ARG A 210 -2.82 -7.21 11.54
C ARG A 210 -2.26 -6.36 10.42
N VAL A 211 -0.95 -6.40 10.24
CA VAL A 211 -0.24 -5.72 9.16
C VAL A 211 0.71 -6.71 8.50
N ASP A 212 0.67 -6.81 7.18
CA ASP A 212 1.54 -7.72 6.39
C ASP A 212 1.56 -9.18 6.90
N GLY A 213 0.45 -9.63 7.49
CA GLY A 213 0.27 -10.97 8.06
C GLY A 213 0.66 -11.11 9.53
N GLU A 214 1.34 -10.12 10.11
CA GLU A 214 1.80 -10.13 11.50
C GLU A 214 0.84 -9.38 12.43
N ARG A 215 0.68 -9.88 13.67
CA ARG A 215 -0.11 -9.21 14.71
C ARG A 215 0.75 -8.20 15.47
N ILE A 216 0.22 -7.01 15.67
CA ILE A 216 0.80 -5.96 16.49
C ILE A 216 -0.24 -5.47 17.49
N GLY A 217 0.15 -5.34 18.76
CA GLY A 217 -0.64 -4.67 19.79
C GLY A 217 -0.31 -3.18 19.83
N ILE A 218 -1.33 -2.34 19.90
CA ILE A 218 -1.19 -0.89 20.06
C ILE A 218 -1.80 -0.52 21.42
N ALA A 219 -0.95 -0.21 22.39
CA ALA A 219 -1.38 0.23 23.72
C ALA A 219 -1.86 1.68 23.69
N VAL A 220 -3.09 1.89 24.15
CA VAL A 220 -3.78 3.17 24.19
C VAL A 220 -4.29 3.43 25.60
N ASP A 221 -4.76 4.65 25.88
CA ASP A 221 -5.40 4.93 27.17
C ASP A 221 -6.85 4.49 27.20
N ARG A 222 -7.53 4.66 26.07
CA ARG A 222 -8.96 4.40 25.95
C ARG A 222 -9.33 4.08 24.52
N VAL A 223 -10.19 3.07 24.34
CA VAL A 223 -10.95 2.87 23.11
C VAL A 223 -12.25 3.67 23.23
N VAL A 224 -12.47 4.60 22.31
CA VAL A 224 -13.67 5.46 22.30
C VAL A 224 -14.81 4.74 21.61
N GLY A 225 -14.53 4.12 20.46
CA GLY A 225 -15.51 3.37 19.66
C GLY A 225 -15.29 3.52 18.16
N GLU A 226 -16.15 2.88 17.39
CA GLU A 226 -16.14 2.95 15.93
C GLU A 226 -16.72 4.27 15.43
N HIS A 227 -16.08 4.84 14.41
CA HIS A 227 -16.57 6.06 13.76
C HIS A 227 -16.22 6.06 12.27
N GLN A 228 -17.17 6.47 11.45
CA GLN A 228 -16.90 6.78 10.06
C GLN A 228 -16.29 8.16 9.96
N THR A 229 -15.12 8.26 9.34
CA THR A 229 -14.36 9.51 9.35
C THR A 229 -13.79 9.84 7.99
N VAL A 230 -13.77 11.13 7.68
CA VAL A 230 -13.23 11.62 6.42
C VAL A 230 -11.72 11.83 6.54
N ILE A 231 -10.95 11.11 5.74
CA ILE A 231 -9.51 11.35 5.63
C ILE A 231 -9.25 12.63 4.85
N LYS A 232 -8.50 13.53 5.47
CA LYS A 232 -7.83 14.66 4.83
C LYS A 232 -6.33 14.41 4.81
N THR A 233 -5.71 14.64 3.66
CA THR A 233 -4.25 14.61 3.54
C THR A 233 -3.64 15.72 4.39
N LEU A 234 -2.58 15.43 5.14
CA LEU A 234 -1.90 16.41 6.01
C LEU A 234 -1.22 17.56 5.24
N GLY A 235 -1.14 17.48 3.92
CA GLY A 235 -0.51 18.50 3.07
C GLY A 235 1.01 18.27 2.91
N ARG A 236 1.63 19.06 2.03
CA ARG A 236 3.03 18.81 1.59
C ARG A 236 4.08 19.00 2.70
N LEU A 237 3.79 19.80 3.71
CA LEU A 237 4.68 20.11 4.82
C LEU A 237 4.87 18.94 5.81
N TYR A 238 4.00 17.94 5.75
CA TYR A 238 3.99 16.79 6.66
C TYR A 238 4.24 15.47 5.91
N ARG A 239 4.87 15.54 4.73
CA ARG A 239 5.17 14.37 3.90
C ARG A 239 6.12 13.39 4.60
N ASP A 240 6.97 13.90 5.48
CA ASP A 240 8.03 13.15 6.15
C ASP A 240 7.57 12.60 7.52
N VAL A 241 6.27 12.69 7.85
CA VAL A 241 5.72 12.13 9.09
C VAL A 241 5.28 10.68 8.83
N ASP A 242 6.21 9.75 9.02
CA ASP A 242 6.07 8.31 8.73
C ASP A 242 5.16 7.54 9.70
N ALA A 243 4.27 8.19 10.45
CA ALA A 243 3.39 7.52 11.41
C ALA A 243 1.89 7.71 11.13
N PHE A 244 1.53 8.58 10.20
CA PHE A 244 0.12 8.92 9.94
C PHE A 244 -0.21 8.85 8.45
N SER A 245 -1.36 8.24 8.16
CA SER A 245 -1.92 8.18 6.79
C SER A 245 -2.76 9.41 6.44
N GLY A 246 -3.11 10.23 7.44
CA GLY A 246 -3.87 11.46 7.27
C GLY A 246 -4.38 12.02 8.59
N ALA A 247 -5.30 12.97 8.50
CA ALA A 247 -6.05 13.50 9.63
C ALA A 247 -7.55 13.52 9.33
N THR A 248 -8.35 13.62 10.37
CA THR A 248 -9.78 13.86 10.28
C THR A 248 -10.21 14.96 11.23
N ILE A 249 -11.36 15.56 10.94
CA ILE A 249 -12.07 16.47 11.84
C ILE A 249 -13.17 15.66 12.52
N ARG A 250 -13.19 15.67 13.85
CA ARG A 250 -14.22 15.04 14.70
C ARG A 250 -15.49 15.90 14.72
N GLY A 251 -16.60 15.34 15.19
CA GLY A 251 -17.90 16.03 15.24
C GLY A 251 -17.91 17.30 16.11
N ASP A 252 -16.98 17.43 17.05
CA ASP A 252 -16.76 18.62 17.89
C ASP A 252 -15.82 19.66 17.24
N GLY A 253 -15.39 19.44 15.99
CA GLY A 253 -14.46 20.30 15.27
C GLY A 253 -12.99 20.11 15.62
N SER A 254 -12.66 19.27 16.62
CA SER A 254 -11.28 18.93 16.95
C SER A 254 -10.66 18.00 15.90
N MET A 255 -9.33 17.93 15.84
CA MET A 255 -8.63 17.05 14.92
C MET A 255 -8.27 15.71 15.58
N ALA A 256 -8.23 14.66 14.77
CA ALA A 256 -7.62 13.38 15.12
C ALA A 256 -6.71 12.90 13.99
N LEU A 257 -5.60 12.26 14.35
CA LEU A 257 -4.64 11.72 13.38
C LEU A 257 -4.97 10.27 13.07
N ILE A 258 -4.91 9.89 11.80
CA ILE A 258 -5.17 8.52 11.36
C ILE A 258 -3.83 7.80 11.29
N ILE A 259 -3.66 6.79 12.12
CA ILE A 259 -2.40 6.06 12.28
C ILE A 259 -2.14 5.20 11.03
N ASP A 260 -0.94 5.32 10.47
CA ASP A 260 -0.41 4.31 9.56
C ASP A 260 0.32 3.27 10.40
N VAL A 261 -0.36 2.17 10.71
CA VAL A 261 0.15 1.13 11.63
C VAL A 261 1.44 0.50 11.09
N ALA A 262 1.51 0.27 9.77
CA ALA A 262 2.70 -0.33 9.15
C ALA A 262 3.91 0.60 9.25
N ALA A 263 3.71 1.89 8.98
CA ALA A 263 4.76 2.87 9.05
C ALA A 263 5.22 3.15 10.48
N LEU A 264 4.28 3.16 11.44
CA LEU A 264 4.56 3.23 12.87
C LEU A 264 5.45 2.07 13.35
N VAL A 265 5.11 0.84 12.98
CA VAL A 265 5.90 -0.36 13.34
C VAL A 265 7.32 -0.28 12.79
N ARG A 266 7.47 0.09 11.51
CA ARG A 266 8.80 0.26 10.88
C ARG A 266 9.64 1.32 11.59
N ARG A 267 9.04 2.44 11.97
CA ARG A 267 9.71 3.53 12.69
C ARG A 267 10.21 3.06 14.05
N GLU A 268 9.38 2.37 14.83
CA GLU A 268 9.79 1.91 16.16
C GLU A 268 10.87 0.82 16.08
N ALA A 269 10.78 -0.09 15.10
CA ALA A 269 11.83 -1.08 14.86
C ALA A 269 13.20 -0.44 14.53
N LEU A 270 13.22 0.65 13.75
CA LEU A 270 14.43 1.42 13.47
C LEU A 270 15.00 2.07 14.73
N LEU A 271 14.15 2.71 15.54
CA LEU A 271 14.57 3.36 16.78
C LEU A 271 15.10 2.37 17.83
N GLU A 272 14.54 1.16 17.90
CA GLU A 272 15.08 0.10 18.77
C GLU A 272 16.45 -0.39 18.28
N ALA A 273 16.65 -0.52 16.97
CA ALA A 273 17.94 -0.91 16.40
C ALA A 273 19.04 0.14 16.63
N GLU A 274 18.69 1.44 16.66
CA GLU A 274 19.64 2.52 16.97
C GLU A 274 20.02 2.61 18.46
N ARG A 275 19.20 2.03 19.34
CA ARG A 275 19.40 2.03 20.80
C ARG A 275 20.15 0.79 21.31
N ALA A 276 20.26 -0.26 20.49
CA ALA A 276 20.92 -1.53 20.81
C ALA A 276 22.41 -1.51 20.45
#